data_AF-A0A6G7AA70-F1
#
_entry.id   AF-A0A6G7AA70-F1
#
_cell.length_a   1.000
_cell.length_b   1.000
_cell.length_c   1.000
_cell.angle_alpha   90.00
_cell.angle_beta   90.00
_cell.angle_gamma   90.00
#
_symmetry.space_group_name_H-M   'P 1'
#
loop_
_entity.id
_entity.type
_entity.pdbx_description
1 polymer ?
#
loop_
_entity_poly.entity_id
_entity_poly.type
_entity_poly.pdbx_seq_one_letter_code
_entity_poly.pdbx_strand_id
1 'polypeptide(L)'
;MDSAFCERLAAFNDLGRSLREAGIQPQHLVLADNKIFISPDCVDLLSRRFGHELRGVRYSTRGTFIYSTVTIRGIDVVWFEPVKEQTQ
;
A
#
# COMPACT_ATOMS: atom_id res chain seq x y z
N MET A 1 15.21 23.72 4.46
CA MET A 1 14.68 22.35 4.35
C MET A 1 13.18 22.47 4.22
N ASP A 2 12.58 21.83 3.23
CA ASP A 2 11.14 21.86 3.00
C ASP A 2 10.45 21.03 4.09
N SER A 3 9.71 21.67 4.98
CA SER A 3 9.10 21.01 6.15
C SER A 3 8.10 19.92 5.73
N ALA A 4 7.39 20.12 4.63
CA ALA A 4 6.43 19.15 4.09
C ALA A 4 7.12 17.86 3.60
N PHE A 5 8.32 17.97 3.02
CA PHE A 5 9.11 16.80 2.65
C PHE A 5 9.52 15.97 3.88
N CYS A 6 9.97 16.63 4.96
CA CYS A 6 10.34 15.96 6.20
C CYS A 6 9.15 15.24 6.85
N GLU A 7 7.98 15.88 6.89
CA GLU A 7 6.74 15.27 7.40
C GLU A 7 6.32 14.04 6.58
N ARG A 8 6.38 14.13 5.25
CA ARG A 8 6.06 13.01 4.36
C ARG A 8 7.05 11.85 4.55
N LEU A 9 8.34 12.14 4.67
CA LEU A 9 9.36 11.12 4.91
C LEU A 9 9.17 10.43 6.27
N ALA A 10 8.82 11.19 7.32
CA ALA A 10 8.52 10.65 8.63
C ALA A 10 7.33 9.70 8.58
N ALA A 11 6.19 10.15 8.02
CA ALA A 11 5.00 9.32 7.85
C ALA A 11 5.31 8.05 7.05
N PHE A 12 6.10 8.17 5.97
CA PHE A 12 6.47 7.06 5.11
C PHE A 12 7.31 6.00 5.84
N ASN A 13 8.29 6.45 6.61
CA ASN A 13 9.12 5.57 7.44
C ASN A 13 8.31 4.91 8.56
N ASP A 14 7.42 5.67 9.22
CA ASP A 14 6.57 5.16 10.30
C ASP A 14 5.58 4.12 9.80
N LEU A 15 4.95 4.35 8.64
CA LEU A 15 4.08 3.34 8.01
C LEU A 15 4.89 2.12 7.59
N GLY A 16 6.05 2.32 6.94
CA GLY A 16 6.93 1.22 6.56
C GLY A 16 7.40 0.38 7.76
N ARG A 17 7.59 0.99 8.93
CA ARG A 17 7.88 0.27 10.18
C ARG A 17 6.65 -0.46 10.71
N SER A 18 5.51 0.23 10.79
CA SER A 18 4.24 -0.33 11.27
C SER A 18 3.83 -1.57 10.46
N LEU A 19 4.02 -1.53 9.13
CA LEU A 19 3.77 -2.68 8.25
C LEU A 19 4.65 -3.88 8.63
N ARG A 20 5.95 -3.66 8.83
CA ARG A 20 6.89 -4.74 9.21
C ARG A 20 6.55 -5.32 10.58
N GLU A 21 6.21 -4.47 11.55
CA GLU A 21 5.76 -4.89 12.89
C GLU A 21 4.46 -5.70 12.83
N ALA A 22 3.59 -5.39 11.87
CA ALA A 22 2.37 -6.14 11.59
C ALA A 22 2.63 -7.47 10.84
N GLY A 23 3.87 -7.77 10.45
CA GLY A 23 4.22 -8.96 9.65
C GLY A 23 4.04 -8.79 8.14
N ILE A 24 3.81 -7.57 7.68
CA ILE A 24 3.65 -7.23 6.25
C ILE A 24 4.99 -6.71 5.75
N GLN A 25 5.69 -7.51 4.96
CA GLN A 25 6.96 -7.09 4.37
C GLN A 25 6.71 -6.19 3.15
N PRO A 26 7.15 -4.91 3.16
CA PRO A 26 7.09 -4.09 1.96
C PRO A 26 8.02 -4.66 0.89
N GLN A 27 7.50 -4.88 -0.31
CA GLN A 27 8.26 -5.32 -1.49
C GLN A 27 9.06 -4.17 -2.09
N HIS A 28 8.42 -3.00 -2.23
CA HIS A 28 9.05 -1.79 -2.74
C HIS A 28 8.58 -0.56 -1.98
N LEU A 29 9.49 0.38 -1.77
CA LEU A 29 9.21 1.67 -1.14
C LEU A 29 9.60 2.77 -2.12
N VAL A 30 8.61 3.45 -2.70
CA VAL A 30 8.79 4.48 -3.73
C VAL A 30 8.40 5.83 -3.16
N LEU A 31 9.34 6.48 -2.46
CA LEU A 31 9.11 7.76 -1.80
C LEU A 31 8.66 8.84 -2.78
N ALA A 32 9.24 8.91 -3.98
CA ALA A 32 8.90 9.91 -5.00
C ALA A 32 7.40 9.92 -5.35
N ASP A 33 6.81 8.74 -5.48
CA ASP A 33 5.40 8.53 -5.81
C ASP A 33 4.50 8.40 -4.56
N ASN A 34 5.09 8.42 -3.37
CA ASN A 34 4.41 8.20 -2.10
C ASN A 34 3.78 6.80 -1.97
N LYS A 35 4.41 5.78 -2.55
CA LYS A 35 3.86 4.44 -2.67
C LYS A 35 4.66 3.39 -1.93
N ILE A 36 3.97 2.49 -1.25
CA ILE A 36 4.54 1.28 -0.66
C ILE A 36 3.85 0.08 -1.30
N PHE A 37 4.63 -0.82 -1.88
CA PHE A 37 4.13 -2.03 -2.51
C PHE A 37 4.21 -3.20 -1.53
N ILE A 38 3.14 -3.98 -1.41
CA ILE A 38 3.06 -5.17 -0.56
C ILE A 38 2.66 -6.40 -1.38
N SER A 39 2.83 -7.60 -0.83
CA SER A 39 2.30 -8.82 -1.48
C SER A 39 0.77 -8.84 -1.39
N PRO A 40 0.05 -9.29 -2.43
CA PRO A 40 -1.39 -9.56 -2.33
C PRO A 40 -1.74 -10.52 -1.18
N ASP A 41 -0.85 -11.47 -0.83
CA ASP A 41 -1.05 -12.39 0.31
C ASP A 41 -1.17 -11.67 1.67
N CYS A 42 -0.66 -10.44 1.76
CA CYS A 42 -0.70 -9.64 2.98
C CYS A 42 -1.94 -8.75 3.09
N VAL A 43 -2.85 -8.74 2.10
CA VAL A 43 -4.00 -7.83 2.05
C VAL A 43 -5.01 -8.10 3.18
N ASP A 44 -5.24 -9.36 3.51
CA ASP A 44 -6.05 -9.76 4.68
C ASP A 44 -5.45 -9.19 5.98
N LEU A 45 -4.13 -9.32 6.14
CA LEU A 45 -3.42 -8.83 7.32
C LEU A 45 -3.42 -7.30 7.37
N LEU A 46 -3.24 -6.64 6.23
CA LEU A 46 -3.36 -5.20 6.09
C LEU A 46 -4.73 -4.72 6.54
N SER A 47 -5.80 -5.36 6.05
CA SER A 47 -7.18 -5.01 6.38
C SER A 47 -7.48 -5.21 7.87
N ARG A 48 -6.99 -6.29 8.47
CA ARG A 48 -7.17 -6.55 9.92
C ARG A 48 -6.42 -5.55 10.81
N ARG A 49 -5.21 -5.15 10.41
CA ARG A 49 -4.33 -4.30 11.24
C ARG A 49 -4.57 -2.81 11.02
N PHE A 50 -4.85 -2.41 9.79
CA PHE A 50 -4.96 -1.01 9.38
C PHE A 50 -6.35 -0.64 8.85
N GLY A 51 -7.34 -1.54 8.94
CA GLY A 51 -8.71 -1.34 8.42
C GLY A 51 -9.35 -0.01 8.84
N HIS A 52 -9.08 0.43 10.07
CA HIS A 52 -9.58 1.69 10.63
C HIS A 52 -8.91 2.95 10.04
N GLU A 53 -7.75 2.78 9.39
CA GLU A 53 -6.97 3.86 8.77
C GLU A 53 -7.11 3.90 7.24
N LEU A 54 -7.66 2.85 6.64
CA LEU A 54 -7.81 2.75 5.19
C LEU A 54 -8.72 3.86 4.66
N ARG A 55 -8.24 4.58 3.65
CA ARG A 55 -9.00 5.59 2.90
C ARG A 55 -8.81 5.41 1.41
N GLY A 56 -9.76 5.93 0.63
CA GLY A 56 -9.56 6.11 -0.82
C GLY A 56 -9.18 4.84 -1.57
N VAL A 57 -9.91 3.74 -1.34
CA VAL A 57 -9.71 2.49 -2.06
C VAL A 57 -9.92 2.73 -3.56
N ARG A 58 -8.93 2.37 -4.37
CA ARG A 58 -8.94 2.52 -5.83
C ARG A 58 -8.47 1.22 -6.46
N TYR A 59 -9.16 0.84 -7.53
CA TYR A 59 -8.81 -0.30 -8.36
C TYR A 59 -8.55 0.19 -9.78
N SER A 60 -7.51 -0.30 -10.41
CA SER A 60 -7.20 0.01 -11.81
C SER A 60 -6.67 -1.22 -12.51
N THR A 61 -7.18 -1.53 -13.68
CA THR A 61 -6.70 -2.66 -14.47
C THR A 61 -5.62 -2.18 -15.44
N ARG A 62 -4.45 -2.82 -15.45
CA ARG A 62 -3.45 -2.62 -16.51
C ARG A 62 -3.09 -3.97 -17.10
N GLY A 63 -3.56 -4.22 -18.31
CA GLY A 63 -3.42 -5.51 -18.97
C GLY A 63 -4.10 -6.62 -18.17
N THR A 64 -3.35 -7.66 -17.82
CA THR A 64 -3.80 -8.84 -17.08
C THR A 64 -3.66 -8.71 -15.57
N PHE A 65 -3.41 -7.50 -15.04
CA PHE A 65 -3.23 -7.27 -13.59
C PHE A 65 -4.18 -6.18 -13.06
N ILE A 66 -4.72 -6.44 -11.87
CA ILE A 66 -5.46 -5.48 -11.06
C ILE A 66 -4.47 -4.79 -10.13
N TYR A 67 -4.49 -3.46 -10.18
CA TYR A 67 -3.72 -2.55 -9.35
C TYR A 67 -4.66 -2.03 -8.27
N SER A 68 -4.53 -2.59 -7.08
CA SER A 68 -5.32 -2.19 -5.93
C SER A 68 -4.50 -1.20 -5.10
N THR A 69 -5.10 -0.08 -4.75
CA THR A 69 -4.46 0.98 -3.96
C THR A 69 -5.37 1.40 -2.82
N VAL A 70 -4.81 1.53 -1.63
CA VAL A 70 -5.47 2.14 -0.47
C VAL A 70 -4.55 3.19 0.13
N THR A 71 -5.10 4.26 0.65
CA THR A 71 -4.32 5.30 1.32
C THR A 71 -4.35 5.06 2.83
N ILE A 72 -3.17 5.00 3.47
CA ILE A 72 -2.98 4.87 4.92
C ILE A 72 -2.09 6.01 5.37
N ARG A 73 -2.55 6.83 6.33
CA ARG A 73 -1.79 8.00 6.83
C ARG A 73 -1.26 8.93 5.71
N GLY A 74 -2.02 9.03 4.62
CA GLY A 74 -1.66 9.84 3.45
C GLY A 74 -0.66 9.18 2.49
N ILE A 75 -0.29 7.91 2.68
CA ILE A 75 0.62 7.14 1.84
C ILE A 75 -0.16 6.05 1.11
N ASP A 76 0.12 5.87 -0.18
CA ASP A 76 -0.56 4.86 -0.98
C ASP A 76 0.11 3.49 -0.78
N VAL A 77 -0.67 2.53 -0.29
CA VAL A 77 -0.29 1.12 -0.20
C VAL A 77 -0.89 0.39 -1.39
N VAL A 78 -0.03 -0.26 -2.17
CA VAL A 78 -0.37 -0.82 -3.47
C VAL A 78 -0.05 -2.31 -3.51
N TRP A 79 -0.91 -3.10 -4.13
CA TRP A 79 -0.62 -4.49 -4.46
C TRP A 79 -1.17 -4.84 -5.84
N PHE A 80 -0.58 -5.87 -6.44
CA PHE A 80 -0.99 -6.39 -7.74
C PHE A 80 -1.59 -7.77 -7.55
N GLU A 81 -2.75 -7.96 -8.15
CA GLU A 81 -3.37 -9.27 -8.27
C GLU A 81 -3.46 -9.59 -9.76
N PRO A 82 -3.18 -10.84 -10.18
CA PRO A 82 -3.54 -11.24 -11.52
C PRO A 82 -5.06 -11.06 -11.68
N VAL A 83 -5.49 -10.50 -12.81
CA VAL A 83 -6.88 -10.60 -13.23
C VAL A 83 -7.13 -12.10 -13.34
N LYS A 84 -7.86 -12.66 -12.38
CA LYS A 84 -8.39 -14.01 -12.57
C LYS A 84 -9.24 -13.90 -13.82
N GLU A 85 -8.84 -14.55 -14.91
CA GLU A 85 -9.82 -15.00 -15.89
C GLU A 85 -10.86 -15.74 -15.05
N GLN A 86 -12.03 -15.12 -14.90
CA GLN A 86 -13.16 -15.79 -14.29
C GLN A 86 -13.43 -16.99 -15.18
N THR A 87 -12.86 -18.14 -14.84
CA THR A 87 -13.41 -19.41 -15.28
C THR A 87 -14.67 -19.59 -14.45
N GLN A 88 -15.76 -18.95 -14.89
CA GLN A 88 -17.10 -19.53 -15.07
C GLN A 88 -18.16 -18.46 -15.32
#